data_AF-A0A2G1Y291-F1
#
_entry.id   AF-A0A2G1Y291-F1
#
_cell.length_a   1.000
_cell.length_b   1.000
_cell.length_c   1.000
_cell.angle_alpha   90.00
_cell.angle_beta   90.00
_cell.angle_gamma   90.00
#
_symmetry.space_group_name_H-M   'P 1'
#
loop_
_entity.id
_entity.type
_entity.pdbx_description
1 polymer ?
#
loop_
_entity_poly.entity_id
_entity_poly.type
_entity_poly.pdbx_seq_one_letter_code
_entity_poly.pdbx_strand_id
1 'polypeptide(L)' 'LKVNLIQNSALSFSVCIEDKYNNFKQFLSEVKLKYKISYLENVSLYTIRHANQKVVDSIEQKGLVLLKQATKGTVQVVMQ' A
#
# COMPACT_ATOMS: atom_id res chain seq x y z
N LEU A 1 -3.38 14.08 3.20
CA LEU A 1 -2.81 12.79 2.75
C LEU A 1 -1.82 12.31 3.78
N LYS A 2 -2.06 11.12 4.36
CA LYS A 2 -1.14 10.48 5.28
C LYS A 2 -0.57 9.25 4.59
N VAL A 3 0.75 9.12 4.58
CA VAL A 3 1.42 7.95 4.00
C VAL A 3 1.51 6.87 5.08
N ASN A 4 0.91 5.71 4.81
CA ASN A 4 0.90 4.57 5.75
C ASN A 4 1.92 3.49 5.35
N LEU A 5 2.29 3.41 4.07
CA LEU A 5 3.31 2.47 3.57
C LEU A 5 4.01 3.05 2.35
N ILE A 6 5.33 2.89 2.28
CA ILE A 6 6.15 3.13 1.10
C ILE A 6 6.93 1.87 0.79
N GLN A 7 6.90 1.45 -0.46
CA GLN A 7 7.75 0.39 -0.99
C GLN A 7 8.53 0.96 -2.17
N ASN A 8 9.85 1.02 -2.01
CA ASN A 8 10.74 1.52 -3.05
C ASN A 8 11.36 0.35 -3.81
N SER A 9 11.50 0.51 -5.12
CA SER A 9 12.37 -0.28 -5.99
C SER A 9 13.50 0.61 -6.52
N ALA A 10 14.35 0.06 -7.39
CA ALA A 10 15.43 0.84 -8.01
C ALA A 10 14.93 1.95 -8.95
N LEU A 11 13.75 1.81 -9.55
CA LEU A 11 13.25 2.71 -10.61
C LEU A 11 11.84 3.25 -10.35
N SER A 12 11.16 2.72 -9.35
CA SER A 12 9.76 3.05 -9.04
C SER A 12 9.52 2.94 -7.55
N PHE A 13 8.41 3.50 -7.09
CA PHE A 13 7.95 3.32 -5.73
C PHE A 13 6.43 3.25 -5.71
N SER A 14 5.92 2.52 -4.73
CA SER A 14 4.49 2.40 -4.43
C SER A 14 4.21 3.05 -3.09
N VAL A 15 3.12 3.81 -3.01
CA VAL A 15 2.72 4.50 -1.77
C VAL A 15 1.28 4.14 -1.45
N CYS A 16 1.04 3.63 -0.23
CA CYS A 16 -0.30 3.49 0.32
C CYS A 16 -0.64 4.75 1.12
N ILE A 17 -1.67 5.47 0.67
CA ILE A 17 -2.03 6.78 1.20
C ILE A 17 -3.45 6.73 1.75
N GLU A 18 -3.64 7.32 2.92
CA GLU A 18 -4.94 7.60 3.50
C GLU A 18 -5.32 9.07 3.21
N ASP A 19 -6.50 9.28 2.63
CA ASP A 19 -7.00 10.59 2.25
C ASP A 19 -8.26 11.01 3.01
N LYS A 20 -8.10 11.33 4.29
CA LYS A 20 -9.21 11.76 5.16
C LYS A 20 -9.94 13.04 4.70
N TYR A 21 -9.28 13.88 3.89
CA TYR A 21 -9.76 15.22 3.53
C TYR A 21 -9.97 15.41 2.03
N ASN A 22 -10.02 14.33 1.24
CA ASN A 22 -10.22 14.36 -0.21
C ASN A 22 -9.20 15.23 -0.99
N ASN A 23 -7.96 15.29 -0.52
CA ASN A 23 -6.86 16.07 -1.12
C ASN A 23 -6.10 15.30 -2.22
N PHE A 24 -6.44 14.03 -2.47
CA PHE A 24 -5.70 13.17 -3.40
C PHE A 24 -5.72 13.67 -4.84
N LYS A 25 -6.86 14.20 -5.31
CA LYS A 25 -6.97 14.72 -6.69
C LYS A 25 -6.04 15.90 -6.94
N GLN A 26 -5.93 16.83 -5.99
CA GLN A 26 -5.01 17.96 -6.08
C GLN A 26 -3.56 17.47 -6.13
N PHE A 27 -3.17 16.63 -5.19
CA PHE A 27 -1.84 16.02 -5.16
C PHE A 27 -1.50 15.29 -6.47
N LEU A 28 -2.45 14.50 -6.99
CA LEU A 28 -2.27 13.75 -8.22
C LEU A 28 -1.99 14.68 -9.42
N SER A 29 -2.64 15.85 -9.48
CA SER A 29 -2.42 16.82 -10.56
C SER A 29 -0.99 17.36 -10.59
N GLU A 30 -0.40 17.59 -9.41
CA GLU A 30 0.96 18.12 -9.27
C GLU A 30 2.01 17.05 -9.57
N VAL A 31 1.80 15.81 -9.10
CA VAL A 31 2.79 14.73 -9.24
C VAL A 31 2.79 14.13 -10.65
N LYS A 32 1.64 14.12 -11.35
CA LYS A 32 1.55 13.63 -12.74
C LYS A 32 2.44 14.39 -13.73
N LEU A 33 2.84 15.62 -13.39
CA LEU A 33 3.78 16.41 -14.20
C LEU A 33 5.21 15.86 -14.16
N LYS A 34 5.57 15.12 -13.11
CA LYS A 34 6.93 14.63 -12.85
C LYS A 34 7.07 13.12 -13.00
N TYR A 35 5.97 12.37 -12.80
CA TYR A 35 5.99 10.92 -12.78
C TYR A 35 4.84 10.33 -13.60
N LYS A 36 5.08 9.16 -14.20
CA LYS A 36 4.00 8.31 -14.71
C LYS A 36 3.34 7.60 -13.54
N ILE A 37 2.05 7.83 -13.33
CA ILE A 37 1.33 7.35 -12.15
C ILE A 37 0.19 6.41 -12.56
N SER A 38 0.08 5.29 -11.87
CA SER A 38 -1.12 4.47 -11.75
C SER A 38 -1.54 4.41 -10.28
N TYR A 39 -2.84 4.36 -10.01
CA TYR A 39 -3.36 4.26 -8.64
C TYR A 39 -4.61 3.40 -8.59
N LEU A 40 -4.86 2.82 -7.42
CA LEU A 40 -6.05 2.03 -7.10
C LEU A 40 -6.73 2.65 -5.88
N GLU A 41 -8.03 2.86 -5.97
CA GLU A 41 -8.86 3.32 -4.87
C GLU A 41 -9.47 2.13 -4.12
N ASN A 42 -10.00 2.39 -2.92
CA ASN A 42 -10.68 1.39 -2.08
C ASN A 42 -9.79 0.20 -1.70
N VAL A 43 -8.53 0.47 -1.35
CA VAL A 43 -7.59 -0.55 -0.87
C VAL A 43 -7.53 -0.58 0.66
N SER A 44 -7.23 -1.74 1.21
CA SER A 44 -7.04 -1.97 2.64
C SER A 44 -5.59 -2.32 2.95
N LEU A 45 -5.02 -1.70 3.99
CA LEU A 45 -3.70 -2.05 4.52
C LEU A 45 -3.84 -2.89 5.79
N TYR A 46 -3.46 -4.17 5.69
CA TYR A 46 -3.34 -5.08 6.83
C TYR A 46 -1.91 -5.03 7.37
N THR A 47 -1.77 -4.91 8.69
CA THR A 47 -0.47 -4.98 9.38
C THR A 47 -0.48 -6.11 10.40
N ILE A 48 0.31 -7.14 10.16
CA ILE A 48 0.41 -8.35 10.97
C ILE A 48 1.72 -8.29 11.75
N ARG A 49 1.62 -8.17 13.08
CA ARG A 49 2.76 -8.25 14.00
C ARG A 49 2.99 -9.69 14.43
N HIS A 50 4.24 -10.04 14.76
CA HIS A 50 4.66 -11.41 15.07
C HIS A 50 4.17 -12.40 14.01
N ALA A 51 4.34 -12.01 12.74
CA ALA A 51 3.75 -12.71 11.62
C ALA A 51 4.25 -14.16 11.55
N ASN A 52 3.31 -15.09 11.45
CA ASN A 52 3.57 -16.48 11.10
C ASN A 52 2.88 -16.79 9.77
N GLN A 53 3.35 -17.82 9.07
CA GLN A 53 2.88 -18.13 7.72
C GLN A 53 1.36 -18.36 7.67
N LYS A 54 0.80 -19.08 8.65
CA LYS A 54 -0.63 -19.41 8.73
C LYS A 54 -1.51 -18.15 8.75
N VAL A 55 -1.14 -17.15 9.55
CA VAL A 55 -1.90 -15.89 9.65
C VAL A 55 -1.78 -15.08 8.36
N VAL A 56 -0.59 -15.03 7.77
CA VAL A 56 -0.37 -14.34 6.50
C VAL A 56 -1.25 -14.95 5.41
N ASP A 57 -1.22 -16.28 5.26
CA ASP A 57 -2.03 -17.00 4.27
C ASP A 57 -3.52 -16.73 4.46
N SER A 58 -4.00 -16.68 5.71
CA SER A 58 -5.42 -16.38 6.00
C SER A 58 -5.86 -14.98 5.58
N ILE A 59 -4.93 -14.01 5.55
CA ILE A 59 -5.22 -12.65 5.10
C ILE A 59 -5.19 -12.60 3.58
N GLU A 60 -4.21 -13.24 2.94
CA GLU A 60 -4.08 -13.29 1.48
C GLU A 60 -5.25 -13.99 0.80
N GLN A 61 -5.94 -14.91 1.49
CA GLN A 61 -7.17 -15.54 0.99
C GLN A 61 -8.39 -14.59 0.94
N LYS A 62 -8.34 -13.43 1.58
CA LYS A 62 -9.51 -12.52 1.67
C LYS A 62 -9.75 -11.69 0.42
N GLY A 63 -8.82 -11.68 -0.54
CA GLY A 63 -8.92 -10.80 -1.71
C GLY A 63 -7.62 -10.71 -2.50
N LEU A 64 -7.57 -9.74 -3.41
CA LEU A 64 -6.42 -9.57 -4.28
C LEU A 64 -5.29 -8.85 -3.52
N VAL A 65 -4.13 -9.51 -3.40
CA VAL A 65 -2.92 -8.89 -2.87
C VAL A 65 -2.32 -7.97 -3.93
N LEU A 66 -2.25 -6.68 -3.62
CA LEU A 66 -1.64 -5.67 -4.49
C LEU A 66 -0.16 -5.46 -4.15
N LEU A 67 0.16 -5.51 -2.87
CA LEU A 67 1.52 -5.29 -2.38
C LEU A 67 1.73 -6.03 -1.06
N LYS A 68 2.88 -6.68 -0.90
CA LYS A 68 3.29 -7.35 0.33
C LYS A 68 4.69 -6.88 0.71
N GLN A 69 4.86 -6.48 1.97
CA GLN A 69 6.14 -6.12 2.55
C GLN A 69 6.36 -6.90 3.84
N ALA A 70 7.49 -7.59 3.94
CA ALA A 70 7.86 -8.35 5.13
C ALA A 70 9.16 -7.79 5.72
N THR A 71 9.15 -7.54 7.01
CA THR A 71 10.33 -7.19 7.82
C THR A 71 10.48 -8.20 8.97
N LYS A 72 11.50 -8.07 9.82
CA LYS A 72 11.70 -8.97 10.96
C LYS A 72 10.49 -8.92 11.91
N GLY A 73 9.60 -9.91 11.77
CA GLY A 73 8.42 -10.10 12.62
C GLY A 73 7.20 -9.28 12.25
N THR A 74 7.21 -8.48 11.17
CA THR A 74 6.02 -7.75 10.72
C THR A 74 5.79 -7.97 9.24
N VAL A 75 4.54 -8.25 8.87
CA VAL A 75 4.10 -8.35 7.46
C VAL A 75 3.00 -7.33 7.24
N GLN A 76 3.15 -6.52 6.21
CA GLN A 76 2.15 -5.57 5.75
C GLN A 76 1.65 -5.99 4.38
N VAL A 77 0.33 -6.02 4.20
CA VAL A 77 -0.33 -6.45 2.96
C VAL A 77 -1.34 -5.38 2.56
N VAL A 78 -1.18 -4.84 1.35
CA VAL A 78 -2.18 -3.99 0.70
C VAL A 78 -3.06 -4.88 -0.16
N MET A 79 -4.37 -4.79 0.03
CA MET A 79 -5.36 -5.61 -0.67
C MET A 79 -6.45 -4.75 -1.29
N GLN A 80 -7.08 -5.28 -2.35
CA GLN A 80 -8.31 -4.74 -2.93
C GLN A 80 -9.54 -5.47 -2.39
#